data_AF-A0AAN6HYU6-F1
#
_entry.id   AF-A0AAN6HYU6-F1
#
_cell.length_a   1.000
_cell.length_b   1.000
_cell.length_c   1.000
_cell.angle_alpha   90.00
_cell.angle_beta   90.00
_cell.angle_gamma   90.00
#
_symmetry.space_group_name_H-M   'P 1'
#
loop_
_entity.id
_entity.type
_entity.pdbx_description
1 polymer ?
#
loop_
_entity_poly.entity_id
_entity_poly.type
_entity_poly.pdbx_seq_one_letter_code
_entity_poly.pdbx_strand_id
1 'polypeptide(L)'
;MNACCGAWSEFVPLLHIVGTTSTVQKSRGQLTHHVAPGKLISSKSDHYIYETLVERLACKVESLKSVEDAPEKIDFLIKEIMETKRPGYLFIPCDLVDIPVSALRLGDLDLYRPMEIRPIEYCDQLASLVLSKIYSSAAPCMLVDILTDRFGLTHEVRSLVRKTNIPNLSTFMGKSVLDETEVSYVGDYIGDASEKEVQQFVQTCDLVIHIGAFNNEINSGKHTLYNGVHPESLIIMNHENIIIGSAKFDVSFVHILPKIVSNCNPLKIPQFTGSIFISQ
;
A
#
# COMPACT_ATOMS: atom_id res chain seq x y z
N MET A 1 -17.83 10.27 3.62
CA MET A 1 -18.08 8.97 2.93
C MET A 1 -17.43 8.93 1.55
N ASN A 2 -17.83 9.75 0.55
CA ASN A 2 -17.23 9.70 -0.81
C ASN A 2 -15.69 9.84 -0.80
N ALA A 3 -15.16 10.83 -0.07
CA ALA A 3 -13.72 11.00 0.09
C ALA A 3 -13.02 9.79 0.72
N CYS A 4 -13.69 9.06 1.63
CA CYS A 4 -13.15 7.84 2.21
C CYS A 4 -13.14 6.69 1.20
N CYS A 5 -14.15 6.58 0.33
CA CYS A 5 -14.10 5.63 -0.79
C CYS A 5 -12.90 5.91 -1.70
N GLY A 6 -12.64 7.19 -2.00
CA GLY A 6 -11.45 7.59 -2.75
C GLY A 6 -10.15 7.21 -2.04
N ALA A 7 -10.05 7.52 -0.74
CA ALA A 7 -8.90 7.14 0.08
C ALA A 7 -8.71 5.62 0.14
N TRP A 8 -9.80 4.85 0.18
CA TRP A 8 -9.74 3.40 0.09
C TRP A 8 -9.15 2.97 -1.23
N SER A 9 -9.67 3.43 -2.38
CA SER A 9 -9.15 3.06 -3.71
C SER A 9 -7.67 3.41 -3.89
N GLU A 10 -7.22 4.52 -3.32
CA GLU A 10 -5.89 5.06 -3.52
C GLU A 10 -4.86 4.66 -2.44
N PHE A 11 -5.22 3.77 -1.52
CA PHE A 11 -4.36 3.39 -0.38
C PHE A 11 -3.88 4.61 0.42
N VAL A 12 -4.80 5.52 0.76
CA VAL A 12 -4.50 6.71 1.56
C VAL A 12 -4.90 6.47 3.02
N PRO A 13 -3.96 6.55 3.97
CA PRO A 13 -4.25 6.46 5.40
C PRO A 13 -5.01 7.70 5.88
N LEU A 14 -6.34 7.65 5.89
CA LEU A 14 -7.22 8.76 6.25
C LEU A 14 -7.99 8.46 7.54
N LEU A 15 -7.76 9.25 8.60
CA LEU A 15 -8.59 9.21 9.80
C LEU A 15 -9.75 10.21 9.69
N HIS A 16 -10.99 9.73 9.68
CA HIS A 16 -12.18 10.56 9.71
C HIS A 16 -12.78 10.59 11.11
N ILE A 17 -12.70 11.75 11.77
CA ILE A 17 -13.26 11.97 13.11
C ILE A 17 -14.66 12.57 12.98
N VAL A 18 -15.64 11.95 13.64
CA VAL A 18 -17.05 12.33 13.58
C VAL A 18 -17.58 12.58 14.98
N GLY A 19 -17.97 13.82 15.27
CA GLY A 19 -18.72 14.15 16.48
C GLY A 19 -20.14 13.55 16.42
N THR A 20 -20.61 12.99 17.54
CA THR A 20 -21.95 12.39 17.63
C THR A 20 -22.73 12.93 18.81
N THR A 21 -24.04 12.66 18.83
CA THR A 21 -24.91 12.97 19.97
C THR A 21 -24.40 12.33 21.26
N SER A 22 -24.76 12.91 22.41
CA SER A 22 -24.35 12.40 23.71
C SER A 22 -24.71 10.93 23.94
N THR A 23 -23.94 10.24 24.79
CA THR A 23 -24.22 8.84 25.18
C THR A 23 -25.65 8.67 25.72
N VAL A 24 -26.16 9.66 26.46
CA VAL A 24 -27.53 9.69 26.99
C VAL A 24 -28.56 9.77 25.86
N GLN A 25 -28.37 10.66 24.88
CA GLN A 25 -29.28 10.77 23.72
C GLN A 25 -29.29 9.47 22.91
N LYS A 26 -28.12 8.90 22.64
CA LYS A 26 -27.96 7.61 21.94
C LYS A 26 -28.75 6.50 22.65
N SER A 27 -28.60 6.36 23.97
CA SER A 27 -29.28 5.30 24.74
C SER A 27 -30.81 5.40 24.73
N ARG A 28 -31.34 6.63 24.59
CA ARG A 28 -32.79 6.89 24.56
C ARG A 28 -33.37 6.79 23.15
N GLY A 29 -32.54 6.79 22.10
CA GLY A 29 -32.99 6.84 20.71
C GLY A 29 -33.76 8.12 20.39
N GLN A 30 -33.31 9.25 20.95
CA GLN A 30 -33.99 10.53 20.86
C GLN A 30 -33.91 11.13 19.45
N LEU A 31 -35.05 11.55 18.92
CA LEU A 31 -35.09 12.32 17.67
C LEU A 31 -34.26 13.60 17.84
N THR A 32 -33.15 13.69 17.11
CA THR A 32 -32.15 14.76 17.23
C THR A 32 -31.85 15.34 15.86
N HIS A 33 -31.67 16.67 15.78
CA HIS A 33 -31.27 17.34 14.56
C HIS A 33 -29.96 16.72 14.02
N HIS A 34 -29.89 16.49 12.70
CA HIS A 34 -28.81 15.77 11.99
C HIS A 34 -28.66 14.27 12.25
N VAL A 35 -29.50 13.65 13.08
CA VAL A 35 -29.61 12.18 13.14
C VAL A 35 -30.70 11.73 12.17
N ALA A 36 -30.43 10.71 11.36
CA ALA A 36 -31.44 10.12 10.49
C ALA A 36 -32.63 9.63 11.33
N PRO A 37 -33.87 10.11 11.09
CA PRO A 37 -35.02 9.64 11.82
C PRO A 37 -35.33 8.18 11.49
N GLY A 38 -36.03 7.50 12.39
CA GLY A 38 -36.61 6.20 12.09
C GLY A 38 -37.59 6.27 10.91
N LYS A 39 -37.91 5.12 10.30
CA LYS A 39 -38.87 5.03 9.17
C LYS A 39 -40.21 5.71 9.45
N LEU A 40 -40.66 5.66 10.70
CA LEU A 40 -41.77 6.45 11.21
C LEU A 40 -41.21 7.50 12.16
N ILE A 41 -41.75 8.72 12.11
CA ILE A 41 -41.36 9.82 13.01
C ILE A 41 -41.55 9.45 14.48
N SER A 42 -42.52 8.58 14.78
CA SER A 42 -42.79 8.06 16.13
C SER A 42 -41.79 7.00 16.60
N SER A 43 -40.96 6.47 15.71
CA SER A 43 -39.95 5.46 16.07
C SER A 43 -38.72 6.12 16.67
N LYS A 44 -38.05 5.38 17.56
CA LYS A 44 -36.73 5.76 18.06
C LYS A 44 -35.75 5.91 16.89
N SER A 45 -34.90 6.93 16.96
CA SER A 45 -33.81 7.11 15.99
C SER A 45 -32.66 6.16 16.33
N ASP A 46 -32.03 5.59 15.31
CA ASP A 46 -30.78 4.84 15.47
C ASP A 46 -29.60 5.78 15.33
N HIS A 47 -28.95 6.09 16.45
CA HIS A 47 -27.79 6.98 16.49
C HIS A 47 -26.48 6.31 16.08
N TYR A 48 -26.50 5.00 15.78
CA TYR A 48 -25.35 4.22 15.34
C TYR A 48 -25.41 3.94 13.82
N ILE A 49 -26.48 4.37 13.13
CA ILE A 49 -26.68 4.10 11.70
C ILE A 49 -25.49 4.49 10.83
N TYR A 50 -24.86 5.65 11.11
CA TYR A 50 -23.71 6.12 10.34
C TYR A 50 -22.47 5.26 10.58
N GLU A 51 -22.33 4.68 11.77
CA GLU A 51 -21.24 3.78 12.13
C GLU A 51 -21.36 2.50 11.29
N THR A 52 -22.55 1.90 11.24
CA THR A 52 -22.84 0.72 10.40
C THR A 52 -22.69 1.00 8.91
N LEU A 53 -23.05 2.20 8.43
CA LEU A 53 -22.90 2.55 7.02
C LEU A 53 -21.45 2.60 6.56
N VAL A 54 -20.52 2.99 7.44
CA VAL A 54 -19.11 3.17 7.08
C VAL A 54 -18.24 1.95 7.35
N GLU A 55 -18.75 0.90 8.02
CA GLU A 55 -18.04 -0.35 8.29
C GLU A 55 -17.44 -1.00 7.03
N ARG A 56 -18.09 -0.86 5.87
CA ARG A 56 -17.61 -1.40 4.59
C ARG A 56 -16.67 -0.47 3.83
N LEU A 57 -16.48 0.75 4.32
CA LEU A 57 -15.73 1.82 3.67
C LEU A 57 -14.51 2.25 4.51
N ALA A 58 -14.16 1.44 5.51
CA ALA A 58 -13.12 1.72 6.49
C ALA A 58 -12.39 0.43 6.86
N CYS A 59 -11.08 0.50 7.14
CA CYS A 59 -10.37 -0.67 7.67
C CYS A 59 -10.80 -0.94 9.11
N LYS A 60 -11.17 0.14 9.81
CA LYS A 60 -11.59 0.09 11.19
C LYS A 60 -12.54 1.24 11.48
N VAL A 61 -13.58 0.93 12.24
CA VAL A 61 -14.52 1.89 12.81
C VAL A 61 -14.42 1.77 14.33
N GLU A 62 -14.07 2.85 15.00
CA GLU A 62 -14.12 2.96 16.46
C GLU A 62 -15.19 3.96 16.87
N SER A 63 -15.96 3.58 17.88
CA SER A 63 -17.02 4.40 18.46
C SER A 63 -16.82 4.44 19.96
N LEU A 64 -16.48 5.62 20.47
CA LEU A 64 -16.21 5.80 21.89
C LEU A 64 -17.52 5.75 22.67
N LYS A 65 -17.52 4.95 23.74
CA LYS A 65 -18.68 4.79 24.63
C LYS A 65 -18.42 5.35 26.02
N SER A 66 -17.14 5.46 26.39
CA SER A 66 -16.66 6.00 27.64
C SER A 66 -15.19 6.42 27.48
N VAL A 67 -14.59 7.02 28.51
CA VAL A 67 -13.22 7.56 28.44
C VAL A 67 -12.14 6.57 28.87
N GLU A 68 -12.51 5.48 29.54
CA GLU A 68 -11.57 4.52 30.13
C GLU A 68 -10.74 3.80 29.06
N ASP A 69 -11.36 3.43 27.93
CA ASP A 69 -10.71 2.71 26.83
C ASP A 69 -10.43 3.59 25.60
N ALA A 70 -10.77 4.88 25.65
CA ALA A 70 -10.64 5.79 24.52
C ALA A 70 -9.20 5.92 24.00
N PRO A 71 -8.17 6.14 24.85
CA PRO A 71 -6.79 6.24 24.36
C PRO A 71 -6.31 5.00 23.61
N GLU A 72 -6.62 3.80 24.13
CA GLU A 72 -6.21 2.54 23.51
C GLU A 72 -6.91 2.32 22.16
N LYS A 73 -8.21 2.62 22.07
CA LYS A 73 -8.95 2.52 20.80
C LYS A 73 -8.44 3.48 19.74
N ILE A 74 -8.09 4.70 20.13
CA ILE A 74 -7.52 5.70 19.21
C ILE A 74 -6.17 5.22 18.68
N ASP A 75 -5.28 4.77 19.56
CA ASP A 75 -3.98 4.20 19.18
C ASP A 75 -4.14 3.02 18.21
N PHE A 76 -5.05 2.08 18.55
CA PHE A 76 -5.32 0.91 17.74
C PHE A 76 -5.86 1.30 16.35
N LEU A 77 -6.83 2.22 16.30
CA LEU A 77 -7.37 2.73 15.04
C LEU A 77 -6.28 3.36 14.16
N ILE A 78 -5.42 4.20 14.74
CA ILE A 78 -4.32 4.85 14.00
C ILE A 78 -3.37 3.79 13.44
N LYS A 79 -3.03 2.76 14.24
CA LYS A 79 -2.17 1.65 13.76
C LYS A 79 -2.81 0.91 12.59
N GLU A 80 -4.08 0.54 12.70
CA GLU A 80 -4.80 -0.16 11.62
C GLU A 80 -4.84 0.67 10.32
N ILE A 81 -5.08 1.98 10.43
CA ILE A 81 -5.05 2.92 9.29
C ILE A 81 -3.67 2.96 8.65
N MET A 82 -2.62 3.06 9.46
CA MET A 82 -1.24 3.18 8.99
C MET A 82 -0.68 1.89 8.42
N GLU A 83 -1.10 0.73 8.94
CA GLU A 83 -0.71 -0.59 8.47
C GLU A 83 -1.38 -0.92 7.14
N THR A 84 -2.70 -0.77 7.07
CA THR A 84 -3.49 -1.12 5.89
C THR A 84 -3.42 -0.07 4.78
N LYS A 85 -2.98 1.16 5.12
CA LYS A 85 -3.05 2.35 4.25
C LYS A 85 -4.49 2.60 3.76
N ARG A 86 -5.48 2.38 4.64
CA ARG A 86 -6.91 2.56 4.32
C ARG A 86 -7.53 3.61 5.24
N PRO A 87 -8.69 4.18 4.87
CA PRO A 87 -9.42 5.07 5.75
C PRO A 87 -9.93 4.34 7.00
N GLY A 88 -10.01 5.04 8.12
CA GLY A 88 -10.68 4.60 9.35
C GLY A 88 -11.57 5.70 9.92
N TYR A 89 -12.55 5.31 10.74
CA TYR A 89 -13.50 6.24 11.36
C TYR A 89 -13.40 6.21 12.88
N LEU A 90 -13.45 7.39 13.49
CA LEU A 90 -13.55 7.59 14.93
C LEU A 90 -14.81 8.40 15.25
N PHE A 91 -15.77 7.77 15.93
CA PHE A 91 -16.97 8.44 16.41
C PHE A 91 -16.80 8.83 17.88
N ILE A 92 -16.99 10.12 18.18
CA ILE A 92 -16.81 10.70 19.51
C ILE A 92 -18.14 11.33 19.97
N PRO A 93 -18.81 10.79 21.01
CA PRO A 93 -19.95 11.44 21.63
C PRO A 93 -19.58 12.82 22.21
N CYS A 94 -20.43 13.81 21.99
CA CYS A 94 -20.15 15.19 22.40
C CYS A 94 -19.99 15.38 23.92
N ASP A 95 -20.55 14.49 24.73
CA ASP A 95 -20.44 14.50 26.18
C ASP A 95 -19.13 13.89 26.71
N LEU A 96 -18.30 13.28 25.85
CA LEU A 96 -17.02 12.68 26.23
C LEU A 96 -15.80 13.56 25.88
N VAL A 97 -15.96 14.57 25.01
CA VAL A 97 -14.83 15.33 24.43
C VAL A 97 -14.00 16.07 25.49
N ASP A 98 -14.64 16.65 26.50
CA ASP A 98 -13.98 17.48 27.52
C ASP A 98 -13.58 16.68 28.79
N ILE A 99 -13.85 15.36 28.81
CA ILE A 99 -13.54 14.53 29.97
C ILE A 99 -12.04 14.17 29.93
N PRO A 100 -11.25 14.47 30.99
CA PRO A 100 -9.83 14.13 31.02
C PRO A 100 -9.58 12.62 30.93
N VAL A 101 -8.56 12.23 30.17
CA VAL A 101 -8.05 10.85 30.06
C VAL A 101 -6.62 10.76 30.59
N SER A 102 -6.17 9.54 30.87
CA SER A 102 -4.78 9.29 31.28
C SER A 102 -3.79 9.69 30.19
N ALA A 103 -2.74 10.43 30.57
CA ALA A 103 -1.65 10.82 29.69
C ALA A 103 -0.62 9.69 29.44
N LEU A 104 -0.77 8.51 30.05
CA LEU A 104 0.22 7.42 29.99
C LEU A 104 0.54 6.93 28.57
N ARG A 105 -0.36 7.15 27.61
CA ARG A 105 -0.18 6.76 26.19
C ARG A 105 0.23 7.94 25.30
N LEU A 106 0.42 9.14 25.85
CA LEU A 106 0.95 10.28 25.10
C LEU A 106 2.46 10.07 24.92
N GLY A 107 2.84 9.58 23.74
CA GLY A 107 4.21 9.33 23.34
C GLY A 107 4.27 8.90 21.88
N ASP A 108 5.46 8.52 21.42
CA ASP A 108 5.64 8.01 20.07
C ASP A 108 4.85 6.71 19.91
N LEU A 109 3.88 6.74 19.00
CA LEU A 109 3.14 5.55 18.63
C LEU A 109 3.96 4.78 17.60
N ASP A 110 4.37 3.56 17.92
CA ASP A 110 4.96 2.69 16.93
C ASP A 110 3.89 2.30 15.89
N LEU A 111 3.96 2.97 14.74
CA LEU A 111 3.07 2.76 13.59
C LEU A 111 3.52 1.58 12.73
N TYR A 112 4.69 1.01 13.01
CA TYR A 112 5.17 -0.17 12.33
C TYR A 112 4.49 -1.40 12.95
N ARG A 113 3.58 -2.00 12.20
CA ARG A 113 3.10 -3.33 12.49
C ARG A 113 3.41 -4.25 11.32
N PRO A 114 4.20 -5.30 11.52
CA PRO A 114 4.39 -6.30 10.48
C PRO A 114 3.07 -7.05 10.26
N MET A 115 2.60 -7.06 9.00
CA MET A 115 1.67 -8.07 8.54
C MET A 115 2.26 -9.43 8.91
N GLU A 116 1.52 -10.22 9.70
CA GLU A 116 1.90 -11.53 10.26
C GLU A 116 3.41 -11.76 10.31
N ILE A 117 4.03 -11.54 11.49
CA ILE A 117 5.46 -11.76 11.73
C ILE A 117 5.88 -13.15 11.22
N ARG A 118 6.34 -13.21 9.98
CA ARG A 118 7.20 -14.31 9.54
C ARG A 118 8.52 -14.11 10.29
N PRO A 119 9.16 -15.21 10.73
CA PRO A 119 10.47 -15.11 11.36
C PRO A 119 11.41 -14.25 10.51
N ILE A 120 12.24 -13.43 11.13
CA ILE A 120 13.17 -12.53 10.43
C ILE A 120 14.02 -13.32 9.42
N GLU A 121 14.40 -14.54 9.81
CA GLU A 121 15.15 -15.50 9.00
C GLU A 121 14.43 -15.88 7.72
N TYR A 122 13.10 -15.99 7.74
CA TYR A 122 12.29 -16.28 6.55
C TYR A 122 12.32 -15.11 5.57
N CYS A 123 12.18 -13.88 6.08
CA CYS A 123 12.29 -12.68 5.26
C CYS A 123 13.70 -12.53 4.67
N ASP A 124 14.76 -12.87 5.42
CA ASP A 124 16.14 -12.87 4.92
C ASP A 124 16.38 -13.92 3.84
N GLN A 125 15.82 -15.12 4.00
CA GLN A 125 15.88 -16.18 2.99
C GLN A 125 15.17 -15.76 1.70
N LEU A 126 13.97 -15.16 1.81
CA LEU A 126 13.22 -14.70 0.65
C LEU A 126 13.92 -13.55 -0.07
N ALA A 127 14.46 -12.58 0.67
CA ALA A 127 15.28 -11.51 0.08
C ALA A 127 16.52 -12.08 -0.64
N SER A 128 17.17 -13.10 -0.06
CA SER A 128 18.31 -13.79 -0.67
C SER A 128 17.92 -14.55 -1.94
N LEU A 129 16.72 -15.14 -1.98
CA LEU A 129 16.17 -15.80 -3.16
C LEU A 129 15.89 -14.79 -4.29
N VAL A 130 15.34 -13.63 -3.98
CA VAL A 130 15.15 -12.55 -4.97
C VAL A 130 16.50 -12.09 -5.51
N LEU A 131 17.47 -11.82 -4.64
CA LEU A 131 18.82 -11.42 -5.05
C LEU A 131 19.52 -12.49 -5.90
N SER A 132 19.37 -13.78 -5.57
CA SER A 132 20.00 -14.84 -6.36
C SER A 132 19.42 -14.94 -7.77
N LYS A 133 18.12 -14.69 -7.95
CA LYS A 133 17.48 -14.57 -9.26
C LYS A 133 18.01 -13.36 -10.04
N ILE A 134 18.14 -12.21 -9.38
CA ILE A 134 18.73 -11.00 -9.99
C ILE A 134 20.16 -11.25 -10.46
N TYR A 135 21.01 -11.87 -9.63
CA TYR A 135 22.41 -12.14 -9.98
C TYR A 135 22.58 -13.21 -11.06
N SER A 136 21.58 -14.07 -11.25
CA SER A 136 21.63 -15.16 -12.24
C SER A 136 21.00 -14.78 -13.58
N SER A 137 20.30 -13.65 -13.63
CA SER A 137 19.71 -13.07 -14.83
C SER A 137 20.78 -12.41 -15.69
N ALA A 138 20.62 -12.45 -17.01
CA ALA A 138 21.48 -11.76 -17.97
C ALA A 138 20.97 -10.34 -18.28
N ALA A 139 19.65 -10.13 -18.26
CA ALA A 139 19.01 -8.88 -18.63
C ALA A 139 17.80 -8.59 -17.71
N PRO A 140 18.02 -8.24 -16.43
CA PRO A 140 16.93 -7.91 -15.53
C PRO A 140 16.41 -6.48 -15.80
N CYS A 141 15.14 -6.26 -15.52
CA CYS A 141 14.59 -4.91 -15.38
C CYS A 141 13.70 -4.77 -14.15
N MET A 142 13.56 -3.54 -13.65
CA MET A 142 12.66 -3.20 -12.55
C MET A 142 11.45 -2.44 -13.08
N LEU A 143 10.25 -2.99 -12.89
CA LEU A 143 9.00 -2.30 -13.14
C LEU A 143 8.47 -1.78 -11.81
N VAL A 144 8.45 -0.46 -11.61
CA VAL A 144 8.07 0.15 -10.33
C VAL A 144 6.68 0.75 -10.41
N ASP A 145 5.87 0.43 -9.41
CA ASP A 145 4.44 0.72 -9.38
C ASP A 145 4.02 1.41 -8.07
N ILE A 146 2.79 1.91 -8.06
CA ILE A 146 2.24 2.90 -7.13
C ILE A 146 2.26 2.47 -5.67
N LEU A 147 2.13 1.18 -5.35
CA LEU A 147 2.15 0.77 -3.94
C LEU A 147 3.51 1.00 -3.29
N THR A 148 4.58 1.10 -4.09
CA THR A 148 5.90 1.51 -3.58
C THR A 148 5.81 2.84 -2.84
N ASP A 149 5.13 3.83 -3.42
CA ASP A 149 4.89 5.13 -2.76
C ASP A 149 3.90 5.01 -1.60
N ARG A 150 2.77 4.33 -1.81
CA ARG A 150 1.70 4.23 -0.80
C ARG A 150 2.16 3.54 0.50
N PHE A 151 3.15 2.66 0.39
CA PHE A 151 3.77 1.99 1.54
C PHE A 151 5.11 2.59 1.96
N GLY A 152 5.48 3.75 1.41
CA GLY A 152 6.62 4.54 1.88
C GLY A 152 8.00 3.98 1.50
N LEU A 153 8.09 3.21 0.42
CA LEU A 153 9.31 2.53 -0.04
C LEU A 153 10.00 3.21 -1.23
N THR A 154 9.61 4.44 -1.56
CA THR A 154 10.18 5.22 -2.68
C THR A 154 11.68 5.43 -2.51
N HIS A 155 12.16 5.65 -1.29
CA HIS A 155 13.59 5.84 -1.04
C HIS A 155 14.37 4.54 -1.28
N GLU A 156 13.86 3.41 -0.81
CA GLU A 156 14.44 2.08 -0.95
C GLU A 156 14.56 1.70 -2.41
N VAL A 157 13.48 1.86 -3.20
CA VAL A 157 13.52 1.49 -4.62
C VAL A 157 14.51 2.36 -5.40
N ARG A 158 14.54 3.68 -5.15
CA ARG A 158 15.52 4.58 -5.78
C ARG A 158 16.95 4.25 -5.36
N SER A 159 17.17 3.90 -4.09
CA SER A 159 18.47 3.45 -3.62
C SER A 159 18.91 2.16 -4.31
N LEU A 160 17.98 1.22 -4.53
CA LEU A 160 18.26 -0.03 -5.24
C LEU A 160 18.61 0.23 -6.71
N VAL A 161 17.85 1.08 -7.40
CA VAL A 161 18.13 1.49 -8.79
C VAL A 161 19.52 2.11 -8.89
N ARG A 162 19.85 3.12 -8.08
CA ARG A 162 21.17 3.78 -8.11
C ARG A 162 22.32 2.84 -7.79
N LYS A 163 22.09 1.90 -6.86
CA LYS A 163 23.09 0.92 -6.44
C LYS A 163 23.36 -0.15 -7.50
N THR A 164 22.37 -0.47 -8.33
CA THR A 164 22.46 -1.57 -9.29
C THR A 164 22.60 -1.10 -10.74
N ASN A 165 22.15 0.11 -11.04
CA ASN A 165 21.98 0.64 -12.38
C ASN A 165 21.18 -0.31 -13.31
N ILE A 166 20.29 -1.14 -12.73
CA ILE A 166 19.40 -2.00 -13.50
C ILE A 166 18.40 -1.12 -14.27
N PRO A 167 18.15 -1.41 -15.57
CA PRO A 167 17.13 -0.71 -16.32
C PRO A 167 15.78 -0.72 -15.61
N ASN A 168 15.13 0.43 -15.52
CA ASN A 168 13.90 0.59 -14.75
C ASN A 168 12.81 1.31 -15.52
N LEU A 169 11.57 0.96 -15.21
CA LEU A 169 10.36 1.44 -15.86
C LEU A 169 9.34 1.79 -14.79
N SER A 170 8.48 2.76 -15.10
CA SER A 170 7.30 3.05 -14.29
C SER A 170 6.06 2.44 -14.93
N THR A 171 5.16 1.88 -14.12
CA THR A 171 3.77 1.69 -14.55
C THR A 171 3.07 3.06 -14.68
N PHE A 172 1.87 3.08 -15.28
CA PHE A 172 1.10 4.32 -15.40
C PHE A 172 0.82 4.99 -14.04
N MET A 173 0.41 4.22 -13.04
CA MET A 173 0.16 4.76 -11.70
C MET A 173 1.45 4.97 -10.90
N GLY A 174 2.53 4.24 -11.23
CA GLY A 174 3.85 4.37 -10.61
C GLY A 174 4.67 5.58 -11.08
N LYS A 175 4.09 6.46 -11.91
CA LYS A 175 4.76 7.68 -12.38
C LYS A 175 5.26 8.52 -11.20
N SER A 176 6.43 9.14 -11.35
CA SER A 176 7.15 9.93 -10.32
C SER A 176 7.73 9.15 -9.13
N VAL A 177 7.49 7.84 -9.00
CA VAL A 177 8.17 7.02 -7.98
C VAL A 177 9.66 6.89 -8.31
N LEU A 178 10.00 6.73 -9.58
CA LEU A 178 11.38 6.70 -10.07
C LEU A 178 11.89 8.11 -10.40
N ASP A 179 13.21 8.25 -10.52
CA ASP A 179 13.85 9.48 -11.02
C ASP A 179 14.09 9.31 -12.52
N GLU A 180 13.26 9.97 -13.33
CA GLU A 180 13.24 9.82 -14.80
C GLU A 180 14.46 10.46 -15.47
N THR A 181 15.30 11.17 -14.71
CA THR A 181 16.56 11.74 -15.21
C THR A 181 17.73 10.74 -15.15
N GLU A 182 17.56 9.60 -14.46
CA GLU A 182 18.58 8.56 -14.38
C GLU A 182 18.76 7.85 -15.72
N VAL A 183 20.02 7.58 -16.10
CA VAL A 183 20.37 6.94 -17.39
C VAL A 183 19.80 5.52 -17.52
N SER A 184 19.48 4.88 -16.40
CA SER A 184 18.86 3.56 -16.36
C SER A 184 17.34 3.59 -16.54
N TYR A 185 16.70 4.77 -16.53
CA TYR A 185 15.26 4.88 -16.77
C TYR A 185 14.95 4.68 -18.25
N VAL A 186 14.12 3.67 -18.54
CA VAL A 186 13.75 3.26 -19.90
C VAL A 186 12.47 3.97 -20.34
N GLY A 187 11.50 4.16 -19.44
CA GLY A 187 10.24 4.82 -19.76
C GLY A 187 9.04 4.26 -19.01
N ASP A 188 7.86 4.52 -19.55
CA ASP A 188 6.58 4.08 -18.99
C ASP A 188 6.09 2.79 -19.66
N TYR A 189 5.80 1.77 -18.86
CA TYR A 189 5.32 0.46 -19.30
C TYR A 189 3.91 0.17 -18.80
N ILE A 190 2.98 0.07 -19.74
CA ILE A 190 1.54 -0.10 -19.56
C ILE A 190 1.06 -1.28 -20.44
N GLY A 191 1.84 -2.36 -20.48
CA GLY A 191 1.54 -3.54 -21.31
C GLY A 191 1.51 -3.23 -22.81
N ASP A 192 0.52 -3.74 -23.53
CA ASP A 192 0.35 -3.58 -24.98
C ASP A 192 0.05 -2.12 -25.39
N ALA A 193 -0.30 -1.26 -24.42
CA ALA A 193 -0.53 0.17 -24.64
C ALA A 193 0.75 1.02 -24.57
N SER A 194 1.91 0.43 -24.24
CA SER A 194 3.19 1.15 -24.16
C SER A 194 3.73 1.51 -25.54
N GLU A 195 4.74 2.38 -25.59
CA GLU A 195 5.51 2.60 -26.81
C GLU A 195 6.21 1.31 -27.28
N LYS A 196 6.37 1.14 -28.61
CA LYS A 196 6.87 -0.12 -29.18
C LYS A 196 8.28 -0.44 -28.71
N GLU A 197 9.13 0.56 -28.57
CA GLU A 197 10.50 0.45 -28.09
C GLU A 197 10.53 -0.06 -26.64
N VAL A 198 9.64 0.45 -25.78
CA VAL A 198 9.50 -0.01 -24.38
C VAL A 198 8.98 -1.45 -24.32
N GLN A 199 7.99 -1.81 -25.14
CA GLN A 199 7.50 -3.19 -25.21
C GLN A 199 8.59 -4.16 -25.64
N GLN A 200 9.33 -3.81 -26.69
CA GLN A 200 10.45 -4.60 -27.20
C GLN A 200 11.54 -4.75 -26.15
N PHE A 201 11.89 -3.67 -25.45
CA PHE A 201 12.84 -3.71 -24.34
C PHE A 201 12.43 -4.76 -23.29
N VAL A 202 11.19 -4.70 -22.79
CA VAL A 202 10.71 -5.65 -21.77
C VAL A 202 10.74 -7.09 -22.28
N GLN A 203 10.46 -7.33 -23.57
CA GLN A 203 10.54 -8.66 -24.19
C GLN A 203 11.98 -9.20 -24.29
N THR A 204 13.00 -8.34 -24.26
CA THR A 204 14.41 -8.78 -24.19
C THR A 204 14.87 -9.15 -22.78
N CYS A 205 14.10 -8.78 -21.76
CA CYS A 205 14.44 -9.06 -20.37
C CYS A 205 14.15 -10.52 -20.01
N ASP A 206 15.10 -11.18 -19.35
CA ASP A 206 14.93 -12.55 -18.84
C ASP A 206 14.43 -12.58 -17.39
N LEU A 207 14.34 -11.41 -16.74
CA LEU A 207 13.76 -11.21 -15.42
C LEU A 207 13.08 -9.82 -15.32
N VAL A 208 11.81 -9.80 -14.97
CA VAL A 208 11.03 -8.57 -14.69
C VAL A 208 10.67 -8.54 -13.21
N ILE A 209 11.15 -7.51 -12.51
CA ILE A 209 10.94 -7.32 -11.08
C ILE A 209 9.88 -6.23 -10.90
N HIS A 210 8.64 -6.63 -10.72
CA HIS A 210 7.51 -5.73 -10.53
C HIS A 210 7.34 -5.37 -9.04
N ILE A 211 7.74 -4.15 -8.67
CA ILE A 211 7.82 -3.66 -7.29
C ILE A 211 6.63 -2.74 -6.98
N GLY A 212 5.88 -3.05 -5.93
CA GLY A 212 4.71 -2.26 -5.52
C GLY A 212 3.49 -2.47 -6.41
N ALA A 213 3.33 -3.69 -6.93
CA ALA A 213 2.35 -4.02 -7.95
C ALA A 213 0.90 -3.78 -7.52
N PHE A 214 0.15 -3.01 -8.31
CA PHE A 214 -1.28 -2.79 -8.20
C PHE A 214 -1.98 -3.04 -9.55
N ASN A 215 -2.40 -4.28 -9.76
CA ASN A 215 -2.96 -4.72 -11.04
C ASN A 215 -4.44 -4.34 -11.19
N ASN A 216 -4.71 -3.16 -11.74
CA ASN A 216 -6.03 -2.76 -12.24
C ASN A 216 -6.01 -2.57 -13.76
N GLU A 217 -7.17 -2.38 -14.38
CA GLU A 217 -7.33 -2.32 -15.83
C GLU A 217 -6.57 -1.16 -16.48
N ILE A 218 -6.46 -0.02 -15.80
CA ILE A 218 -5.72 1.15 -16.31
C ILE A 218 -4.22 0.90 -16.19
N ASN A 219 -3.78 0.50 -15.00
CA ASN A 219 -2.37 0.34 -14.68
C ASN A 219 -1.71 -0.80 -15.46
N SER A 220 -2.49 -1.82 -15.83
CA SER A 220 -2.03 -2.99 -16.56
C SER A 220 -2.25 -2.93 -18.07
N GLY A 221 -2.72 -1.81 -18.62
CA GLY A 221 -3.01 -1.68 -20.05
C GLY A 221 -4.08 -2.65 -20.52
N LYS A 222 -5.22 -2.71 -19.83
CA LYS A 222 -6.32 -3.66 -20.06
C LYS A 222 -5.91 -5.11 -19.85
N HIS A 223 -5.17 -5.38 -18.77
CA HIS A 223 -4.70 -6.71 -18.35
C HIS A 223 -3.66 -7.35 -19.29
N THR A 224 -2.87 -6.52 -19.97
CA THR A 224 -1.83 -6.95 -20.91
C THR A 224 -0.41 -6.78 -20.37
N LEU A 225 -0.26 -6.29 -19.13
CA LEU A 225 1.03 -5.96 -18.51
C LEU A 225 2.08 -7.09 -18.56
N TYR A 226 1.66 -8.35 -18.60
CA TYR A 226 2.57 -9.49 -18.65
C TYR A 226 2.51 -10.26 -19.97
N ASN A 227 1.83 -9.71 -21.00
CA ASN A 227 1.78 -10.35 -22.31
C ASN A 227 3.19 -10.47 -22.89
N GLY A 228 3.54 -11.69 -23.34
CA GLY A 228 4.86 -11.99 -23.88
C GLY A 228 5.98 -12.13 -22.83
N VAL A 229 5.70 -11.93 -21.53
CA VAL A 229 6.66 -12.20 -20.46
C VAL A 229 6.45 -13.62 -19.94
N HIS A 230 7.53 -14.40 -19.89
CA HIS A 230 7.44 -15.77 -19.38
C HIS A 230 7.13 -15.75 -17.87
N PRO A 231 6.16 -16.53 -17.35
CA PRO A 231 5.78 -16.48 -15.93
C PRO A 231 6.95 -16.70 -14.97
N GLU A 232 7.84 -17.64 -15.27
CA GLU A 232 9.04 -17.94 -14.45
C GLU A 232 10.10 -16.82 -14.45
N SER A 233 9.94 -15.82 -15.32
CA SER A 233 10.76 -14.60 -15.37
C SER A 233 10.16 -13.46 -14.55
N LEU A 234 9.03 -13.66 -13.85
CA LEU A 234 8.40 -12.62 -13.04
C LEU A 234 8.74 -12.74 -11.56
N ILE A 235 9.10 -11.61 -10.96
CA ILE A 235 9.05 -11.38 -9.51
C ILE A 235 8.05 -10.26 -9.28
N ILE A 236 6.90 -10.55 -8.68
CA ILE A 236 5.85 -9.56 -8.40
C ILE A 236 5.79 -9.36 -6.89
N MET A 237 5.94 -8.12 -6.43
CA MET A 237 5.97 -7.78 -5.01
C MET A 237 4.92 -6.72 -4.72
N ASN A 238 4.04 -6.99 -3.77
CA ASN A 238 3.10 -6.00 -3.25
C ASN A 238 2.97 -6.10 -1.72
N HIS A 239 2.04 -5.34 -1.16
CA HIS A 239 1.83 -5.30 0.28
C HIS A 239 1.27 -6.61 0.87
N GLU A 240 0.66 -7.48 0.08
CA GLU A 240 0.06 -8.74 0.55
C GLU A 240 1.01 -9.94 0.41
N ASN A 241 1.71 -10.00 -0.73
CA ASN A 241 2.49 -11.17 -1.10
C ASN A 241 3.61 -10.84 -2.09
N ILE A 242 4.51 -11.81 -2.22
CA ILE A 242 5.54 -11.87 -3.24
C ILE A 242 5.31 -13.13 -4.07
N ILE A 243 5.36 -13.00 -5.39
CA ILE A 243 5.26 -14.09 -6.35
C ILE A 243 6.59 -14.18 -7.09
N ILE A 244 7.19 -15.36 -7.14
CA ILE A 244 8.40 -15.65 -7.92
C ILE A 244 8.09 -16.82 -8.82
N GLY A 245 7.93 -16.56 -10.12
CA GLY A 245 7.42 -17.56 -11.05
C GLY A 245 6.04 -18.06 -10.63
N SER A 246 5.93 -19.38 -10.47
CA SER A 246 4.73 -20.05 -9.97
C SER A 246 4.59 -20.09 -8.44
N ALA A 247 5.62 -19.70 -7.68
CA ALA A 247 5.60 -19.75 -6.22
C ALA A 247 5.05 -18.45 -5.61
N LYS A 248 4.12 -18.57 -4.65
CA LYS A 248 3.56 -17.46 -3.88
C LYS A 248 4.03 -17.52 -2.43
N PHE A 249 4.45 -16.38 -1.90
CA PHE A 249 4.88 -16.17 -0.53
C PHE A 249 3.99 -15.09 0.11
N ASP A 250 3.23 -15.43 1.14
CA ASP A 250 2.38 -14.47 1.87
C ASP A 250 3.25 -13.62 2.81
N VAL A 251 3.99 -12.69 2.20
CA VAL A 251 4.89 -11.73 2.84
C VAL A 251 4.75 -10.39 2.15
N SER A 252 4.62 -9.33 2.94
CA SER A 252 4.63 -7.97 2.42
C SER A 252 6.01 -7.53 1.96
N PHE A 253 6.08 -6.90 0.78
CA PHE A 253 7.31 -6.30 0.26
C PHE A 253 7.95 -5.24 1.17
N VAL A 254 7.19 -4.64 2.11
CA VAL A 254 7.72 -3.69 3.11
C VAL A 254 8.78 -4.33 4.01
N HIS A 255 8.73 -5.66 4.19
CA HIS A 255 9.71 -6.41 4.97
C HIS A 255 10.89 -6.91 4.15
N ILE A 256 10.74 -6.97 2.83
CA ILE A 256 11.68 -7.63 1.92
C ILE A 256 12.52 -6.63 1.15
N LEU A 257 11.93 -5.55 0.64
CA LEU A 257 12.65 -4.57 -0.17
C LEU A 257 13.80 -3.90 0.59
N PRO A 258 13.66 -3.47 1.87
CA PRO A 258 14.80 -2.94 2.64
C PRO A 258 15.95 -3.95 2.79
N LYS A 259 15.61 -5.24 2.98
CA LYS A 259 16.60 -6.33 3.08
C LYS A 259 17.31 -6.57 1.74
N ILE A 260 16.57 -6.52 0.63
CA ILE A 260 17.15 -6.58 -0.73
C ILE A 260 18.15 -5.44 -0.92
N VAL A 261 17.77 -4.21 -0.60
CA VAL A 261 18.65 -3.02 -0.75
C VAL A 261 19.93 -3.17 0.08
N SER A 262 19.78 -3.55 1.35
CA SER A 262 20.90 -3.76 2.28
C SER A 262 21.86 -4.84 1.77
N ASN A 263 21.33 -6.01 1.41
CA ASN A 263 22.11 -7.20 1.09
C ASN A 263 22.55 -7.26 -0.39
N CYS A 264 22.07 -6.34 -1.23
CA CYS A 264 22.48 -6.25 -2.62
C CYS A 264 23.99 -6.00 -2.75
N ASN A 265 24.67 -6.79 -3.58
CA ASN A 265 26.06 -6.62 -3.96
C ASN A 265 26.12 -6.16 -5.44
N PRO A 266 26.44 -4.88 -5.70
CA PRO A 266 26.52 -4.31 -7.04
C PRO A 266 27.45 -5.07 -7.99
N LEU A 267 28.52 -5.68 -7.46
CA LEU A 267 29.52 -6.40 -8.25
C LEU A 267 28.99 -7.70 -8.86
N LYS A 268 27.84 -8.19 -8.37
CA LYS A 268 27.15 -9.38 -8.88
C LYS A 268 26.00 -9.03 -9.83
N ILE A 269 25.73 -7.74 -10.05
CA ILE A 269 24.67 -7.32 -10.95
C ILE A 269 25.14 -7.57 -12.39
N PRO A 270 24.32 -8.22 -13.23
CA PRO A 270 24.66 -8.40 -14.64
C PRO A 270 24.85 -7.05 -15.32
N GLN A 271 25.92 -6.92 -16.11
CA GLN A 271 26.10 -5.73 -16.93
C GLN A 271 25.17 -5.80 -18.14
N PHE A 272 24.23 -4.88 -18.22
CA PHE A 272 23.37 -4.75 -19.38
C PHE A 272 24.21 -4.29 -20.58
N THR A 273 24.31 -5.14 -21.60
CA THR A 273 25.11 -4.87 -22.82
C THR A 273 24.26 -4.33 -23.98
N GLY A 274 22.94 -4.29 -23.82
CA GLY A 274 22.02 -3.67 -24.78
C GLY A 274 22.03 -2.15 -24.69
N SER A 275 21.70 -1.47 -25.79
CA SER A 275 21.58 -0.03 -25.79
C SER A 275 20.23 0.40 -25.20
N ILE A 276 20.26 1.20 -24.13
CA ILE A 276 19.08 1.94 -23.63
C ILE A 276 18.94 3.18 -24.52
N PHE A 277 18.39 3.02 -25.72
CA PHE A 277 18.07 4.15 -26.60
C PHE A 277 16.56 4.33 -26.63
N ILE A 278 16.04 5.22 -25.78
CA ILE A 278 14.71 5.80 -25.96
C ILE A 278 14.90 7.30 -25.75
N SER A 279 14.54 8.09 -26.76
CA SER A 279 14.66 9.55 -26.74
C SER A 279 13.80 10.13 -25.62
N GLN A 280 14.43 10.81 -24.67
CA GLN A 280 13.73 11.73 -23.75
C GLN A 280 13.08 12.88 -24.53
#